data_AF-A0A7K1JH69-F1
#
_entry.id   AF-A0A7K1JH69-F1
#
_cell.length_a   1.000
_cell.length_b   1.000
_cell.length_c   1.000
_cell.angle_alpha   90.00
_cell.angle_beta   90.00
_cell.angle_gamma   90.00
#
_symmetry.space_group_name_H-M   'P 1'
#
loop_
_entity.id
_entity.type
_entity.pdbx_description
1 polymer ?
#
loop_
_entity_poly.entity_id
_entity_poly.type
_entity_poly.pdbx_seq_one_letter_code
_entity_poly.pdbx_strand_id
1 'polypeptide(L)'
;MAYQREMRTVVPVLADQHTDEDDAKLVWLARESFDREAAAEHLVLTEFEDLGELDPSEVSPTTEIEVLKRPAKDFKWRHFTGLAERNPFFDWAARENASVD
;
A
#
# COMPACT_ATOMS: atom_id res chain seq x y z
N MET A 1 -23.54 3.50 -5.52
CA MET A 1 -22.13 3.97 -5.53
C MET A 1 -21.28 2.75 -5.83
N ALA A 2 -20.31 2.86 -6.73
CA ALA A 2 -19.34 1.78 -6.93
C ALA A 2 -18.56 1.58 -5.63
N TYR A 3 -18.32 0.34 -5.24
CA TYR A 3 -17.54 0.07 -4.03
C TYR A 3 -16.09 0.49 -4.26
N GLN A 4 -15.58 1.31 -3.34
CA GLN A 4 -14.22 1.82 -3.32
C GLN A 4 -13.57 1.48 -1.98
N ARG A 5 -12.27 1.20 -2.01
CA ARG A 5 -11.47 0.91 -0.82
C ARG A 5 -10.19 1.73 -0.84
N GLU A 6 -10.04 2.57 0.18
CA GLU A 6 -8.78 3.27 0.45
C GLU A 6 -7.82 2.35 1.20
N MET A 7 -6.57 2.34 0.78
CA MET A 7 -5.49 1.55 1.36
C MET A 7 -4.33 2.47 1.74
N ARG A 8 -3.69 2.14 2.87
CA ARG A 8 -2.58 2.90 3.42
C ARG A 8 -1.57 1.94 4.03
N THR A 9 -0.29 2.16 3.78
CA THR A 9 0.78 1.45 4.47
C THR A 9 1.95 2.37 4.79
N VAL A 10 2.62 2.08 5.90
CA VAL A 10 3.85 2.76 6.31
C VAL A 10 4.91 1.69 6.53
N VAL A 11 6.04 1.82 5.84
CA VAL A 11 7.15 0.87 5.90
C VAL A 11 8.37 1.54 6.53
N PRO A 12 8.82 1.09 7.71
CA PRO A 12 10.08 1.53 8.29
C PRO A 12 11.27 0.82 7.62
N VAL A 13 12.25 1.59 7.14
CA VAL A 13 13.53 1.08 6.64
C VAL A 13 14.69 1.71 7.40
N LEU A 14 15.71 0.93 7.73
CA LEU A 14 16.85 1.43 8.50
C LEU A 14 17.62 2.49 7.70
N ALA A 15 17.70 3.71 8.22
CA ALA A 15 18.23 4.86 7.49
C ALA A 15 19.71 4.71 7.11
N ASP A 16 20.47 3.97 7.93
CA ASP A 16 21.90 3.70 7.73
C ASP A 16 22.18 2.54 6.75
N GLN A 17 21.14 1.76 6.40
CA GLN A 17 21.25 0.57 5.55
C GLN A 17 20.45 0.70 4.25
N HIS A 18 19.66 1.77 4.10
CA HIS A 18 18.80 1.97 2.95
C HIS A 18 19.46 2.83 1.87
N THR A 19 19.40 2.36 0.62
CA THR A 19 19.92 3.09 -0.55
C THR A 19 18.79 3.62 -1.43
N ASP A 20 19.10 4.58 -2.30
CA ASP A 20 18.13 5.11 -3.27
C ASP A 20 17.60 4.03 -4.23
N GLU A 21 18.41 3.00 -4.54
CA GLU A 21 17.96 1.85 -5.33
C GLU A 21 16.95 0.98 -4.57
N ASP A 22 17.09 0.88 -3.25
CA ASP A 22 16.15 0.16 -2.42
C ASP A 22 14.84 0.92 -2.25
N ASP A 23 14.86 2.26 -2.28
CA ASP A 23 13.66 3.09 -2.32
C ASP A 23 12.83 2.78 -3.56
N ALA A 24 13.44 2.71 -4.75
CA ALA A 24 12.74 2.36 -5.99
C ALA A 24 12.12 0.96 -5.94
N LYS A 25 12.84 -0.02 -5.36
CA LYS A 25 12.31 -1.38 -5.14
C LYS A 25 11.15 -1.38 -4.14
N LEU A 26 11.24 -0.57 -3.09
CA LEU A 26 10.22 -0.48 -2.06
C LEU A 26 8.91 0.09 -2.63
N VAL A 27 8.98 1.13 -3.46
CA VAL A 27 7.82 1.67 -4.18
C VAL A 27 7.15 0.58 -5.02
N TRP A 28 7.94 -0.20 -5.77
CA TRP A 28 7.42 -1.30 -6.57
C TRP A 28 6.76 -2.39 -5.71
N LEU A 29 7.41 -2.80 -4.61
CA LEU A 29 6.86 -3.79 -3.67
C LEU A 29 5.57 -3.32 -2.99
N ALA A 30 5.50 -2.04 -2.62
CA ALA A 30 4.31 -1.44 -2.02
C ALA A 30 3.13 -1.48 -3.00
N ARG A 31 3.35 -1.10 -4.26
CA ARG A 31 2.34 -1.19 -5.31
C ARG A 31 1.87 -2.63 -5.53
N GLU A 32 2.80 -3.59 -5.67
CA GLU A 32 2.48 -5.01 -5.81
C GLU A 32 1.66 -5.56 -4.64
N SER A 33 1.95 -5.09 -3.42
CA SER A 33 1.17 -5.45 -2.23
C SER A 33 -0.26 -4.92 -2.34
N PHE A 34 -0.44 -3.68 -2.80
CA PHE A 34 -1.76 -3.06 -2.95
C PHE A 34 -2.57 -3.73 -4.05
N ASP A 35 -1.94 -4.08 -5.17
CA ASP A 35 -2.57 -4.84 -6.25
C ASP A 35 -3.08 -6.20 -5.75
N ARG A 36 -2.29 -6.92 -4.93
CA ARG A 36 -2.71 -8.20 -4.33
C ARG A 36 -3.85 -8.04 -3.32
N GLU A 37 -3.77 -7.00 -2.49
CA GLU A 37 -4.81 -6.70 -1.50
C GLU A 37 -6.14 -6.32 -2.16
N ALA A 38 -6.10 -5.50 -3.21
CA ALA A 38 -7.27 -5.19 -4.03
C ALA A 38 -7.83 -6.44 -4.71
N ALA A 39 -6.98 -7.28 -5.30
CA ALA A 39 -7.39 -8.50 -5.98
C ALA A 39 -8.07 -9.51 -5.05
N ALA A 40 -7.65 -9.59 -3.78
CA ALA A 40 -8.30 -10.43 -2.76
C ALA A 40 -9.77 -10.07 -2.52
N GLU A 41 -10.17 -8.84 -2.84
CA GLU A 41 -11.54 -8.33 -2.74
C GLU A 41 -12.24 -8.14 -4.10
N HIS A 42 -11.66 -8.70 -5.17
CA HIS A 42 -12.14 -8.51 -6.55
C HIS A 42 -12.19 -7.03 -6.98
N LEU A 43 -11.25 -6.23 -6.48
CA LEU A 43 -11.04 -4.84 -6.89
C LEU A 43 -9.79 -4.74 -7.76
N VAL A 44 -9.63 -3.56 -8.38
CA VAL A 44 -8.44 -3.18 -9.13
C VAL A 44 -7.91 -1.88 -8.55
N LEU A 45 -6.60 -1.79 -8.36
CA LEU A 45 -5.92 -0.58 -7.95
C LEU A 45 -6.02 0.47 -9.08
N THR A 46 -6.69 1.59 -8.80
CA THR A 46 -6.88 2.69 -9.75
C THR A 46 -5.92 3.83 -9.50
N GLU A 47 -5.59 4.09 -8.23
CA GLU A 47 -4.64 5.11 -7.81
C GLU A 47 -3.59 4.52 -6.87
N PHE A 48 -2.36 5.00 -7.02
CA PHE A 48 -1.25 4.68 -6.15
C PHE A 48 -0.37 5.92 -6.02
N GLU A 49 -0.08 6.29 -4.77
CA GLU A 49 0.74 7.45 -4.46
C GLU A 49 1.80 7.09 -3.42
N ASP A 50 3.02 7.53 -3.70
CA ASP A 50 4.14 7.52 -2.78
C ASP A 50 4.21 8.91 -2.13
N LEU A 51 3.82 8.96 -0.85
CA LEU A 51 3.73 10.21 -0.09
C LEU A 51 5.07 10.59 0.53
N GLY A 52 6.14 9.87 0.21
CA GLY A 52 7.49 10.14 0.69
C GLY A 52 7.72 9.67 2.13
N GLU A 53 8.50 10.44 2.87
CA GLU A 53 8.91 10.11 4.24
C GLU A 53 7.98 10.76 5.27
N LEU A 54 7.46 9.95 6.19
CA LEU A 54 6.75 10.39 7.39
C LEU A 54 7.75 10.93 8.42
N ASP A 55 7.42 12.04 9.08
CA ASP A 55 8.24 12.56 10.17
C ASP A 55 8.28 11.53 11.32
N PRO A 56 9.47 11.11 11.81
CA PRO A 56 9.58 10.17 12.92
C PRO A 56 8.85 10.60 14.21
N SER A 57 8.61 11.90 14.40
CA SER A 57 7.83 12.42 15.53
C SER A 57 6.34 12.08 15.47
N GLU A 58 5.83 11.68 14.30
CA GLU A 58 4.46 11.16 14.13
C GLU A 58 4.33 9.68 14.56
N VAL A 59 5.45 9.01 14.84
CA VAL A 59 5.47 7.62 15.29
C VAL A 59 5.24 7.58 16.80
N SER A 60 4.31 6.73 17.24
CA SER A 60 4.01 6.61 18.66
C SER A 60 5.19 6.02 19.45
N PRO A 61 5.47 6.49 20.68
CA PRO A 61 6.52 5.92 21.53
C PRO A 61 6.32 4.42 21.82
N THR A 62 5.07 3.96 21.86
CA THR A 62 4.74 2.54 22.03
C THR A 62 5.28 1.71 20.86
N THR A 63 5.20 2.22 19.62
CA THR A 63 5.73 1.55 18.43
C THR A 63 7.25 1.37 18.52
N GLU A 64 7.99 2.37 18.99
CA GLU A 64 9.44 2.29 19.17
C GLU A 64 9.82 1.20 20.18
N ILE A 65 9.12 1.14 21.31
CA ILE A 65 9.44 0.27 22.44
C ILE A 65 8.98 -1.17 22.19
N GLU A 66 7.79 -1.36 21.61
CA GLU A 66 7.16 -2.67 21.56
C GLU A 66 7.40 -3.40 20.24
N VAL A 67 7.42 -2.68 19.12
CA VAL A 67 7.50 -3.26 17.77
C VAL A 67 8.91 -3.18 17.23
N LEU A 68 9.50 -1.98 17.18
CA LEU A 68 10.79 -1.76 16.52
C LEU A 68 11.99 -2.10 17.39
N LYS A 69 11.84 -2.03 18.71
CA LYS A 69 12.95 -2.17 19.70
C LYS A 69 14.12 -1.22 19.42
N ARG A 70 13.84 -0.09 18.75
CA ARG A 70 14.79 0.95 18.33
C ARG A 70 14.07 2.30 18.23
N PRO A 71 14.77 3.43 18.43
CA PRO A 71 14.22 4.78 18.20
C PRO A 71 13.68 4.96 16.78
N ALA A 72 12.57 5.67 16.60
CA ALA A 72 11.96 5.93 15.29
C ALA A 72 12.88 6.73 14.36
N LYS A 73 13.72 7.59 14.93
CA LYS A 73 14.73 8.38 14.18
C LYS A 73 15.79 7.54 13.47
N ASP A 74 15.93 6.27 13.82
CA ASP A 74 16.88 5.37 13.17
C ASP A 74 16.32 4.81 11.84
N PHE A 75 15.07 5.12 11.52
CA PHE A 75 14.36 4.66 10.34
C PHE A 75 13.95 5.83 9.44
N LYS A 76 13.95 5.57 8.13
CA LYS A 76 13.14 6.31 7.16
C LYS A 76 11.77 5.64 7.10
N TRP A 77 10.71 6.43 7.11
CA TRP A 77 9.34 5.94 7.20
C TRP A 77 8.61 6.20 5.90
N ARG A 78 8.65 5.26 4.97
CA ARG A 78 8.02 5.44 3.66
C ARG A 78 6.53 5.19 3.75
N HIS A 79 5.73 6.14 3.26
CA HIS A 79 4.28 6.11 3.34
C HIS A 79 3.66 6.03 1.95
N PHE A 80 2.73 5.09 1.76
CA PHE A 80 2.03 4.87 0.51
C PHE A 80 0.51 4.85 0.73
N THR A 81 -0.21 5.39 -0.26
CA THR A 81 -1.67 5.35 -0.34
C THR A 81 -2.12 4.82 -1.69
N GLY A 82 -3.34 4.31 -1.73
CA GLY A 82 -3.92 3.79 -2.96
C GLY A 82 -5.42 3.67 -2.85
N LEU A 83 -6.06 3.72 -4.00
CA LEU A 83 -7.50 3.58 -4.15
C LEU A 83 -7.76 2.35 -5.00
N ALA A 84 -8.57 1.43 -4.49
CA ALA A 84 -9.03 0.28 -5.23
C ALA A 84 -10.53 0.39 -5.50
N GLU A 85 -10.93 0.07 -6.73
CA GLU A 85 -12.31 0.15 -7.16
C GLU A 85 -12.76 -1.15 -7.82
N ARG A 86 -14.05 -1.43 -7.76
CA ARG A 86 -14.62 -2.52 -8.55
C ARG A 86 -14.52 -2.17 -10.03
N ASN A 87 -13.74 -2.96 -10.78
CA ASN A 87 -13.62 -2.78 -12.22
C ASN A 87 -14.97 -3.07 -12.92
N PRO A 88 -15.66 -2.05 -13.47
CA PRO A 88 -16.92 -2.27 -14.16
C PRO A 88 -16.74 -3.09 -15.45
N PHE A 89 -15.52 -3.09 -16.02
CA PHE A 89 -15.18 -3.87 -17.21
C PHE A 89 -15.00 -5.38 -16.94
N PHE A 90 -14.81 -5.80 -15.68
CA PHE A 90 -14.75 -7.24 -15.35
C PHE A 90 -16.14 -7.81 -15.05
N ASP A 91 -17.04 -6.98 -14.52
CA ASP A 91 -18.41 -7.36 -14.14
C ASP A 91 -19.32 -7.57 -15.37
N TRP A 92 -19.15 -6.83 -16.47
CA TRP A 92 -19.95 -7.09 -17.69
C TRP A 92 -19.62 -8.43 -18.35
N ALA A 93 -18.34 -8.80 -18.45
CA ALA A 93 -17.91 -10.05 -19.08
C ALA A 93 -18.37 -11.28 -18.28
N ALA A 94 -18.42 -11.17 -16.95
CA ALA A 94 -18.99 -12.20 -16.09
C ALA A 94 -20.52 -12.34 -16.24
N ARG A 95 -21.24 -11.22 -16.43
CA ARG A 95 -22.70 -11.21 -16.60
C ARG A 95 -23.15 -11.75 -17.96
N GLU A 96 -22.42 -11.48 -19.04
CA GLU A 96 -22.76 -12.02 -20.37
C GLU A 96 -22.62 -13.55 -20.41
N ASN A 97 -21.58 -14.11 -19.79
CA ASN A 97 -21.40 -15.56 -19.72
C ASN A 97 -22.43 -16.28 -18.83
N ALA A 98 -23.00 -15.59 -17.83
CA ALA A 98 -24.07 -16.15 -16.97
C ALA A 98 -25.47 -16.07 -17.60
N SER A 99 -25.62 -15.40 -18.74
CA SER A 99 -26.89 -15.22 -19.45
C SER A 99 -27.08 -16.24 -20.58
N VAL A 100 -26.14 -17.19 -20.71
CA VAL A 100 -26.18 -18.31 -21.65
C VAL A 100 -26.45 -19.59 -20.87
N ASP A 101 -27.67 -19.73 -20.36
CA ASP A 101 -28.28 -21.00 -19.91
C ASP A 101 -29.80 -20.94 -20.16
#